data_AF-A0A2X1JFJ6-F1
#
_entry.id   AF-A0A2X1JFJ6-F1
#
_cell.length_a   1.000
_cell.length_b   1.000
_cell.length_c   1.000
_cell.angle_alpha   90.00
_cell.angle_beta   90.00
_cell.angle_gamma   90.00
#
_symmetry.space_group_name_H-M   'P 1'
#
loop_
_entity.id
_entity.type
_entity.pdbx_description
1 polymer ?
#
loop_
_entity_poly.entity_id
_entity_poly.type
_entity_poly.pdbx_seq_one_letter_code
_entity_poly.pdbx_strand_id
1 'polypeptide(L)'
;MRICCRLIYVVTHRKITGVAQTNAKVTVSQNNRIIYQENVPPGPFSITNLFNTLQGQLDVKVEEEDGRVTQWQVASNSIPYLTRKGQIRYTTAMGKPTSVGGDSLQQPFFWTGEFSWGWLNNVSLYGGSVLTNRDYQSLATGVGFNLNSLGSLSFDVTRSDAQLHNQNKETGYSYRA
;
A
#
# COMPACT_ATOMS: atom_id res chain seq x y z
N MET A 1 -10.59 -10.19 -31.14
CA MET A 1 -10.22 -8.92 -30.46
C MET A 1 -9.41 -9.27 -29.21
N ARG A 2 -8.08 -9.27 -29.29
CA ARG A 2 -7.18 -9.64 -28.18
C ARG A 2 -6.73 -8.35 -27.47
N ILE A 3 -7.31 -8.07 -26.31
CA ILE A 3 -6.86 -6.98 -25.45
C ILE A 3 -5.59 -7.48 -24.75
N CYS A 4 -4.44 -7.07 -25.28
CA CYS A 4 -3.14 -7.34 -24.66
C CYS A 4 -3.05 -6.48 -23.39
N CYS A 5 -3.21 -7.12 -22.23
CA CYS A 5 -3.01 -6.50 -20.93
C CYS A 5 -1.50 -6.26 -20.77
N ARG A 6 -1.04 -5.03 -21.08
CA ARG A 6 0.35 -4.64 -20.89
C ARG A 6 0.57 -4.34 -19.41
N LEU A 7 1.13 -5.31 -18.70
CA LEU A 7 1.55 -5.18 -17.31
C LEU A 7 2.68 -4.13 -17.23
N ILE A 8 2.37 -2.93 -16.75
CA ILE A 8 3.38 -1.88 -16.54
C ILE A 8 4.00 -2.15 -15.17
N TYR A 9 5.16 -2.82 -15.15
CA TYR A 9 6.03 -2.89 -13.98
C TYR A 9 6.59 -1.50 -13.69
N VAL A 10 6.06 -0.82 -12.66
CA VAL A 10 6.74 0.34 -12.06
C VAL A 10 7.70 -0.21 -11.01
N VAL A 11 8.98 -0.16 -11.31
CA VAL A 11 10.04 -0.67 -10.41
C VAL A 11 10.37 0.41 -9.38
N THR A 12 9.65 0.42 -8.25
CA THR A 12 10.07 1.20 -7.08
C THR A 12 10.93 0.34 -6.18
N HIS A 13 12.26 0.49 -6.25
CA HIS A 13 13.17 -0.17 -5.33
C HIS A 13 12.95 0.39 -3.92
N ARG A 14 12.28 -0.39 -3.08
CA ARG A 14 12.11 -0.02 -1.67
C ARG A 14 13.39 -0.38 -0.94
N LYS A 15 13.98 0.63 -0.29
CA LYS A 15 15.19 0.49 0.51
C LYS A 15 14.83 0.69 1.98
N ILE A 16 15.07 -0.31 2.81
CA ILE A 16 15.06 -0.19 4.26
C ILE A 16 16.49 0.01 4.72
N THR A 17 16.74 1.06 5.50
CA THR A 17 18.05 1.34 6.09
C THR A 17 17.96 1.27 7.61
N GLY A 18 19.00 0.73 8.25
CA GLY A 18 19.12 0.66 9.70
C GLY A 18 20.58 0.51 10.11
N VAL A 19 20.81 0.49 11.42
CA VAL A 19 22.13 0.23 12.01
C VAL A 19 21.98 -0.89 13.03
N ALA A 20 22.82 -1.92 12.91
CA ALA A 20 22.92 -3.01 13.88
C ALA A 20 24.14 -2.77 14.78
N GLN A 21 23.99 -2.90 16.10
CA GLN A 21 25.10 -2.75 17.05
C GLN A 21 25.96 -4.03 17.12
N THR A 22 25.35 -5.20 16.87
CA THR A 22 26.00 -6.52 16.86
C THR A 22 25.59 -7.33 15.63
N ASN A 23 25.95 -8.61 15.54
CA ASN A 23 25.36 -9.49 14.54
C ASN A 23 23.86 -9.53 14.79
N ALA A 24 23.06 -9.17 13.80
CA ALA A 24 21.63 -9.03 13.98
C ALA A 24 20.87 -9.80 12.92
N LYS A 25 19.75 -10.38 13.33
CA LYS A 25 18.76 -10.99 12.45
C LYS A 25 17.71 -9.96 12.11
N VAL A 26 17.67 -9.52 10.86
CA VAL A 26 16.66 -8.58 10.36
C VAL A 26 15.50 -9.37 9.77
N THR A 27 14.32 -9.16 10.31
CA THR A 27 13.06 -9.75 9.85
C THR A 27 12.15 -8.64 9.40
N VAL A 28 11.69 -8.70 8.16
CA VAL A 28 10.68 -7.78 7.62
C VAL A 28 9.39 -8.58 7.47
N SER A 29 8.33 -8.08 8.08
CA SER A 29 6.99 -8.66 8.01
C SER A 29 5.96 -7.66 7.51
N GLN A 30 4.90 -8.18 6.90
CA GLN A 30 3.72 -7.41 6.52
C GLN A 30 2.50 -8.22 6.91
N ASN A 31 1.56 -7.63 7.65
CA ASN A 31 0.36 -8.30 8.15
C ASN A 31 0.69 -9.65 8.83
N ASN A 32 1.67 -9.65 9.73
CA ASN A 32 2.19 -10.84 10.45
C ASN A 32 2.79 -11.95 9.56
N ARG A 33 3.01 -11.70 8.27
CA ARG A 33 3.71 -12.61 7.37
C ARG A 33 5.14 -12.16 7.15
N ILE A 34 6.11 -13.02 7.43
CA ILE A 34 7.53 -12.77 7.12
C ILE A 34 7.70 -12.75 5.60
N ILE A 35 8.17 -11.63 5.07
CA ILE A 35 8.41 -11.42 3.64
C ILE A 35 9.91 -11.44 3.31
N TYR A 36 10.75 -11.10 4.28
CA TYR A 36 12.20 -11.09 4.13
C TYR A 36 12.86 -11.39 5.48
N GLN A 37 13.92 -12.18 5.47
CA GLN A 37 14.69 -12.48 6.67
C GLN A 37 16.15 -12.71 6.29
N GLU A 38 17.07 -11.98 6.90
CA GLU A 38 18.51 -12.10 6.64
C GLU A 38 19.31 -11.75 7.90
N ASN A 39 20.49 -12.35 8.05
CA ASN A 39 21.45 -12.00 9.09
C ASN A 39 22.41 -10.94 8.55
N VAL A 40 22.54 -9.83 9.28
CA VAL A 40 23.43 -8.72 8.92
C VAL A 40 24.58 -8.61 9.92
N PRO A 41 25.79 -8.27 9.46
CA PRO A 41 26.91 -7.99 10.35
C PRO A 41 26.69 -6.67 11.12
N PRO A 42 27.48 -6.41 12.18
CA PRO A 42 27.45 -5.15 12.92
C PRO A 42 27.75 -3.97 11.98
N GLY A 43 26.96 -2.91 12.09
CA GLY A 43 27.11 -1.68 11.30
C GLY A 43 25.86 -1.27 10.52
N PRO A 44 26.00 -0.25 9.65
CA PRO A 44 24.91 0.20 8.81
C PRO A 44 24.57 -0.86 7.75
N PHE A 45 23.29 -1.18 7.62
CA PHE A 45 22.79 -2.11 6.61
C PHE A 45 21.70 -1.45 5.76
N SER A 46 21.56 -1.95 4.53
CA SER A 46 20.44 -1.57 3.68
C SER A 46 19.88 -2.73 2.89
N ILE A 47 18.59 -2.97 3.04
CA ILE A 47 17.86 -4.02 2.33
C ILE A 47 17.14 -3.37 1.16
N THR A 48 17.58 -3.67 -0.06
CA THR A 48 17.00 -3.15 -1.32
C THR A 48 16.16 -4.16 -2.08
N ASN A 49 16.22 -5.45 -1.69
CA ASN A 49 15.61 -6.55 -2.42
C ASN A 49 14.24 -6.95 -1.85
N LEU A 50 13.40 -5.95 -1.57
CA LEU A 50 12.01 -6.19 -1.20
C LEU A 50 11.20 -6.31 -2.49
N PHE A 51 10.36 -7.34 -2.60
CA PHE A 51 9.52 -7.55 -3.77
C PHE A 51 8.66 -6.31 -4.08
N ASN A 52 8.70 -5.85 -5.33
CA ASN A 52 8.05 -4.61 -5.81
C ASN A 52 6.52 -4.57 -5.71
N THR A 53 5.87 -5.67 -5.32
CA THR A 53 4.40 -5.76 -5.21
C THR A 53 3.87 -5.39 -3.84
N LEU A 54 4.73 -5.19 -2.85
CA LEU A 54 4.31 -4.86 -1.49
C LEU A 54 3.65 -3.47 -1.52
N GLN A 55 2.52 -3.30 -0.84
CA GLN A 55 1.84 -2.01 -0.65
C GLN A 55 1.49 -1.88 0.82
N GLY A 56 1.49 -0.67 1.38
CA GLY A 56 1.18 -0.44 2.79
C GLY A 56 2.40 -0.45 3.73
N GLN A 57 2.16 -0.73 5.00
CA GLN A 57 3.18 -0.69 6.06
C GLN A 57 3.99 -1.99 6.10
N LEU A 58 5.27 -1.85 6.45
CA LEU A 58 6.22 -2.94 6.67
C LEU A 58 6.70 -2.85 8.12
N ASP A 59 6.54 -3.93 8.87
CA ASP A 59 7.11 -4.06 10.20
C ASP A 59 8.53 -4.61 10.07
N VAL A 60 9.50 -3.86 10.58
CA VAL A 60 10.90 -4.26 10.62
C VAL A 60 11.26 -4.62 12.04
N LYS A 61 11.73 -5.84 12.26
CA LYS A 61 12.26 -6.33 13.53
C LYS A 61 13.74 -6.66 13.35
N VAL A 62 14.59 -6.06 14.17
CA VAL A 62 16.02 -6.37 14.25
C VAL A 62 16.28 -6.99 15.60
N GLU A 63 16.74 -8.23 15.59
CA GLU A 63 17.08 -9.00 16.78
C GLU A 63 18.59 -9.17 16.84
N GLU A 64 19.21 -8.51 17.81
CA GLU A 64 20.65 -8.50 18.03
C GLU A 64 21.10 -9.74 18.81
N GLU A 65 22.37 -10.13 18.67
CA GLU A 65 22.95 -11.32 19.31
C GLU A 65 22.93 -11.24 20.85
N ASP A 66 22.88 -10.03 21.40
CA ASP A 66 22.73 -9.74 22.84
C ASP A 66 21.27 -9.87 23.34
N GLY A 67 20.34 -10.24 22.46
CA GLY A 67 18.91 -10.40 22.75
C GLY A 67 18.10 -9.11 22.65
N ARG A 68 18.72 -7.96 22.31
CA ARG A 68 17.97 -6.72 22.11
C ARG A 68 17.16 -6.79 20.83
N VAL A 69 15.89 -6.41 20.95
CA VAL A 69 14.96 -6.36 19.83
C VAL A 69 14.58 -4.91 19.56
N THR A 70 14.89 -4.43 18.36
CA THR A 70 14.43 -3.12 17.89
C THR A 70 13.38 -3.34 16.82
N GLN A 71 12.23 -2.69 16.95
CA GLN A 71 11.14 -2.77 15.99
C GLN A 71 10.69 -1.38 15.55
N TRP A 72 10.45 -1.21 14.25
CA TRP A 72 9.89 0.01 13.70
C TRP A 72 9.07 -0.27 12.45
N GLN A 73 8.19 0.67 12.14
CA GLN A 73 7.32 0.59 10.97
C GLN A 73 7.84 1.50 9.86
N VAL A 74 7.99 0.93 8.67
CA VAL A 74 8.28 1.67 7.45
C VAL A 74 6.99 1.73 6.65
N ALA A 75 6.36 2.91 6.63
CA ALA A 75 5.24 3.16 5.74
C ALA A 75 5.77 3.19 4.31
N SER A 76 5.20 2.36 3.43
CA SER A 76 5.46 2.55 2.02
C SER A 76 4.36 3.33 1.35
N ASN A 77 4.75 4.50 0.88
CA ASN A 77 3.87 5.40 0.16
C ASN A 77 3.62 4.86 -1.25
N SER A 78 2.35 4.77 -1.63
CA SER A 78 1.96 4.59 -3.01
C SER A 78 2.28 5.89 -3.76
N ILE A 79 2.99 5.78 -4.88
CA ILE A 79 3.29 6.93 -5.73
C ILE A 79 1.96 7.51 -6.23
N PRO A 80 1.77 8.84 -6.20
CA PRO A 80 0.58 9.48 -6.74
C PRO A 80 0.37 9.05 -8.18
N TYR A 81 -0.85 8.60 -8.48
CA TYR A 81 -1.24 8.02 -9.77
C TYR A 81 -1.23 9.09 -10.88
N LEU A 82 -0.03 9.44 -11.35
CA LEU A 82 0.17 10.32 -12.51
C LEU A 82 0.06 9.49 -13.78
N THR A 83 -1.16 9.39 -14.28
CA THR A 83 -1.43 8.77 -15.58
C THR A 83 -1.15 9.79 -16.68
N ARG A 84 -0.38 9.40 -17.70
CA ARG A 84 -0.06 10.27 -18.85
C ARG A 84 -1.35 10.70 -19.56
N LYS A 85 -1.33 11.88 -20.20
CA LYS A 85 -2.48 12.40 -20.96
C LYS A 85 -3.05 11.35 -21.92
N GLY A 86 -4.37 11.19 -21.90
CA GLY A 86 -5.11 10.30 -22.78
C GLY A 86 -5.01 8.82 -22.39
N GLN A 87 -4.27 8.47 -21.35
CA GLN A 87 -4.28 7.12 -20.79
C GLN A 87 -5.31 7.02 -19.67
N ILE A 88 -5.94 5.86 -19.61
CA ILE A 88 -6.81 5.45 -18.50
C ILE A 88 -6.20 4.17 -17.94
N ARG A 89 -5.94 4.18 -16.63
CA ARG A 89 -5.57 3.01 -15.86
C ARG A 89 -6.77 2.65 -14.99
N TYR A 90 -7.15 1.38 -15.00
CA TYR A 90 -8.18 0.89 -14.11
C TYR A 90 -7.74 -0.43 -13.52
N THR A 91 -8.11 -0.67 -12.28
CA THR A 91 -7.88 -1.93 -11.57
C THR A 91 -9.17 -2.27 -10.87
N THR A 92 -9.64 -3.50 -11.06
CA THR A 92 -10.79 -4.00 -10.33
C THR A 92 -10.48 -5.38 -9.83
N ALA A 93 -10.89 -5.66 -8.61
CA ALA A 93 -10.77 -6.97 -8.00
C ALA A 93 -12.03 -7.28 -7.21
N MET A 94 -12.44 -8.55 -7.24
CA MET A 94 -13.58 -9.03 -6.48
C MET A 94 -13.32 -10.44 -5.99
N GLY A 95 -13.83 -10.77 -4.81
CA GLY A 95 -13.60 -12.08 -4.23
C GLY A 95 -13.92 -12.10 -2.74
N LYS A 96 -13.27 -13.03 -2.03
CA LYS A 96 -13.37 -13.15 -0.58
C LYS A 96 -11.98 -12.92 0.02
N PRO A 97 -11.85 -12.17 1.12
CA PRO A 97 -10.57 -12.00 1.77
C PRO A 97 -10.13 -13.32 2.40
N THR A 98 -8.89 -13.73 2.16
CA THR A 98 -8.29 -14.88 2.84
C THR A 98 -7.74 -14.42 4.19
N SER A 99 -8.39 -14.82 5.29
CA SER A 99 -7.86 -14.58 6.63
C SER A 99 -6.64 -15.49 6.89
N VAL A 100 -5.52 -14.91 7.34
CA VAL A 100 -4.37 -15.66 7.84
C VAL A 100 -4.47 -15.63 9.37
N GLY A 101 -5.08 -16.65 9.95
CA GLY A 101 -5.16 -16.87 11.40
C GLY A 101 -6.57 -16.75 11.98
N GLY A 102 -7.16 -17.89 12.33
CA GLY A 102 -8.31 -17.99 13.23
C GLY A 102 -9.67 -18.09 12.54
N ASP A 103 -10.31 -19.24 12.70
CA ASP A 103 -11.71 -19.51 12.36
C ASP A 103 -12.64 -18.57 13.14
N SER A 104 -13.20 -17.54 12.49
CA SER A 104 -14.48 -16.86 12.87
C SER A 104 -14.67 -15.48 12.22
N LEU A 105 -13.76 -14.98 11.38
CA LEU A 105 -14.05 -13.80 10.58
C LEU A 105 -14.92 -14.21 9.40
N GLN A 106 -16.19 -13.77 9.41
CA GLN A 106 -17.05 -13.72 8.22
C GLN A 106 -16.17 -13.28 7.04
N GLN A 107 -16.21 -14.03 5.94
CA GLN A 107 -15.47 -13.70 4.71
C GLN A 107 -16.42 -13.00 3.75
N PRO A 108 -16.81 -11.73 4.01
CA PRO A 108 -17.75 -11.04 3.16
C PRO A 108 -17.13 -10.89 1.78
N PHE A 109 -17.98 -11.06 0.76
CA PHE A 109 -17.58 -10.74 -0.59
C PHE A 109 -17.18 -9.27 -0.66
N PHE A 110 -16.01 -9.00 -1.26
CA PHE A 110 -15.52 -7.65 -1.49
C PHE A 110 -15.43 -7.38 -2.99
N TRP A 111 -15.61 -6.11 -3.34
CA TRP A 111 -15.34 -5.56 -4.65
C TRP A 111 -14.52 -4.28 -4.48
N THR A 112 -13.48 -4.15 -5.28
CA THR A 112 -12.64 -2.96 -5.36
C THR A 112 -12.60 -2.49 -6.80
N GLY A 113 -12.60 -1.17 -6.97
CA GLY A 113 -12.45 -0.52 -8.25
C GLY A 113 -11.63 0.73 -8.07
N GLU A 114 -10.53 0.84 -8.79
CA GLU A 114 -9.68 2.01 -8.88
C GLU A 114 -9.56 2.42 -10.34
N PHE A 115 -9.59 3.73 -10.59
CA PHE A 115 -9.34 4.28 -11.91
C PHE A 115 -8.50 5.55 -11.81
N SER A 116 -7.68 5.79 -12.82
CA SER A 116 -6.90 7.00 -12.99
C SER A 116 -6.92 7.42 -14.45
N TRP A 117 -7.20 8.70 -14.68
CA TRP A 117 -7.33 9.28 -16.00
C TRP A 117 -6.44 10.51 -16.14
N GLY A 118 -5.53 10.48 -17.11
CA GLY A 118 -4.76 11.66 -17.51
C GLY A 118 -5.63 12.59 -18.35
N TRP A 119 -6.38 13.48 -17.70
CA TRP A 119 -7.30 14.41 -18.36
C TRP A 119 -6.55 15.41 -19.24
N LEU A 120 -5.52 16.07 -18.69
CA LEU A 120 -4.69 17.05 -19.39
C LEU A 120 -3.21 16.63 -19.37
N ASN A 121 -2.34 17.39 -20.06
CA ASN A 121 -0.89 17.12 -20.09
C ASN A 121 -0.26 17.13 -18.68
N ASN A 122 -0.85 17.90 -17.79
CA ASN A 122 -0.36 18.20 -16.45
C ASN A 122 -1.38 17.89 -15.35
N VAL A 123 -2.55 17.31 -15.68
CA VAL A 123 -3.60 17.00 -14.70
C VAL A 123 -4.03 15.55 -14.86
N SER A 124 -3.96 14.80 -13.76
CA SER A 124 -4.47 13.44 -13.63
C SER A 124 -5.58 13.41 -12.58
N LEU A 125 -6.69 12.78 -12.88
CA LEU A 125 -7.72 12.45 -11.91
C LEU A 125 -7.55 11.00 -11.48
N TYR A 126 -7.84 10.70 -10.22
CA TYR A 126 -7.99 9.31 -9.77
C TYR A 126 -9.16 9.17 -8.82
N GLY A 127 -9.75 7.99 -8.83
CA GLY A 127 -10.82 7.61 -7.94
C GLY A 127 -10.73 6.14 -7.61
N GLY A 128 -11.17 5.77 -6.43
CA GLY A 128 -11.17 4.41 -5.96
C GLY A 128 -12.34 4.15 -5.05
N SER A 129 -12.83 2.92 -5.04
CA SER A 129 -13.86 2.49 -4.11
C SER A 129 -13.64 1.06 -3.69
N VAL A 130 -13.91 0.79 -2.42
CA VAL A 130 -13.90 -0.53 -1.82
C VAL A 130 -15.28 -0.76 -1.23
N LEU A 131 -15.94 -1.84 -1.63
CA LEU A 131 -17.27 -2.23 -1.18
C LEU A 131 -17.20 -3.65 -0.64
N THR A 132 -17.70 -3.83 0.58
CA THR A 132 -17.83 -5.14 1.22
C THR A 132 -19.30 -5.39 1.52
N ASN A 133 -19.75 -6.65 1.46
CA ASN A 133 -21.14 -7.02 1.75
C ASN A 133 -21.49 -6.72 3.22
N ARG A 134 -22.02 -5.51 3.45
CA ARG A 134 -22.61 -4.93 4.68
C ARG A 134 -21.69 -4.24 5.69
N ASP A 135 -20.38 -4.52 5.69
CA ASP A 135 -19.57 -4.10 6.84
C ASP A 135 -18.63 -2.91 6.56
N TYR A 136 -18.23 -2.68 5.31
CA TYR A 136 -17.27 -1.62 4.97
C TYR A 136 -17.50 -1.06 3.56
N GLN A 137 -17.53 0.27 3.46
CA GLN A 137 -17.57 1.01 2.20
C GLN A 137 -16.58 2.16 2.26
N SER A 138 -15.75 2.31 1.23
CA SER A 138 -14.80 3.41 1.13
C SER A 138 -14.86 4.00 -0.27
N LEU A 139 -14.79 5.32 -0.35
CA LEU A 139 -14.70 6.08 -1.59
C LEU A 139 -13.56 7.09 -1.47
N ALA A 140 -12.64 7.03 -2.42
CA ALA A 140 -11.50 7.93 -2.54
C ALA A 140 -11.58 8.67 -3.87
N THR A 141 -11.29 9.96 -3.85
CA THR A 141 -11.18 10.80 -5.05
C THR A 141 -10.04 11.77 -4.89
N GLY A 142 -9.25 11.94 -5.95
CA GLY A 142 -8.09 12.83 -5.92
C GLY A 142 -7.71 13.39 -7.28
N VAL A 143 -6.88 14.42 -7.21
CA VAL A 143 -6.34 15.15 -8.35
C VAL A 143 -4.83 15.25 -8.22
N GLY A 144 -4.12 15.03 -9.31
CA GLY A 144 -2.67 15.11 -9.40
C GLY A 144 -2.25 16.12 -10.45
N PHE A 145 -1.29 16.96 -10.11
CA PHE A 145 -0.66 17.93 -10.99
C PHE A 145 0.77 17.53 -11.27
N ASN A 146 1.13 17.43 -12.55
CA ASN A 146 2.53 17.32 -12.96
C ASN A 146 3.03 18.73 -13.29
N LEU A 147 3.96 19.24 -12.49
CA LEU A 147 4.54 20.58 -12.63
C LEU A 147 5.84 20.55 -13.45
N ASN A 148 6.05 19.49 -14.25
CA ASN A 148 7.22 19.26 -15.09
C ASN A 148 8.53 19.37 -14.29
N SER A 149 9.22 20.51 -14.37
CA SER A 149 10.51 20.75 -13.71
C SER A 149 10.39 20.90 -12.19
N LEU A 150 9.22 21.27 -11.67
CA LEU A 150 8.98 21.46 -10.24
C LEU A 150 8.52 20.17 -9.54
N GLY A 151 8.37 19.06 -10.27
CA GLY A 151 7.94 17.77 -9.75
C GLY A 151 6.44 17.51 -9.89
N SER A 152 5.82 16.92 -8.87
CA SER A 152 4.40 16.58 -8.87
C SER A 152 3.73 16.87 -7.54
N LEU A 153 2.49 17.33 -7.59
CA LEU A 153 1.63 17.59 -6.44
C LEU A 153 0.36 16.74 -6.55
N SER A 154 -0.18 16.23 -5.46
CA SER A 154 -1.42 15.45 -5.49
C SER A 154 -2.25 15.66 -4.24
N PHE A 155 -3.55 15.83 -4.41
CA PHE A 155 -4.48 15.94 -3.30
C PHE A 155 -5.57 14.88 -3.42
N ASP A 156 -5.84 14.13 -2.36
CA ASP A 156 -6.99 13.24 -2.26
C ASP A 156 -7.77 13.36 -0.95
N VAL A 157 -9.05 13.03 -1.10
CA VAL A 157 -10.00 12.86 -0.01
C VAL A 157 -10.50 11.43 -0.07
N THR A 158 -10.43 10.74 1.06
CA THR A 158 -11.01 9.41 1.24
C THR A 158 -12.04 9.45 2.35
N ARG A 159 -13.26 9.03 2.03
CA ARG A 159 -14.33 8.79 2.99
C ARG A 159 -14.51 7.28 3.17
N SER A 160 -14.58 6.83 4.41
CA SER A 160 -14.91 5.46 4.76
C SER A 160 -16.11 5.40 5.69
N ASP A 161 -16.90 4.35 5.54
CA ASP A 161 -18.10 4.06 6.30
C ASP A 161 -18.01 2.59 6.70
N ALA A 162 -17.90 2.33 8.01
CA ALA A 162 -17.76 0.99 8.58
C ALA A 162 -18.95 0.69 9.50
N GLN A 163 -19.53 -0.51 9.37
CA GLN A 163 -20.58 -1.00 10.26
C GLN A 163 -20.01 -2.14 11.11
N LEU A 164 -19.74 -1.84 12.38
CA LEU A 164 -19.24 -2.83 13.34
C LEU A 164 -20.40 -3.65 13.91
N HIS A 165 -20.19 -4.96 14.08
CA HIS A 165 -21.20 -5.84 14.67
C HIS A 165 -21.57 -5.32 16.07
N ASN A 166 -22.86 -5.08 16.29
CA ASN A 166 -23.41 -4.56 17.55
C ASN A 166 -23.07 -3.08 17.88
N GLN A 167 -22.63 -2.27 16.91
CA GLN A 167 -22.39 -0.84 17.07
C GLN A 167 -22.99 -0.01 15.93
N ASN A 168 -23.06 1.31 16.14
CA ASN A 168 -23.51 2.26 15.12
C ASN A 168 -22.52 2.35 13.96
N LYS A 169 -23.00 2.83 12.82
CA LYS A 169 -22.18 3.09 11.64
C LYS A 169 -21.16 4.19 11.95
N GLU A 170 -19.89 3.88 11.79
CA GLU A 170 -18.77 4.82 11.97
C GLU A 170 -18.34 5.38 10.61
N THR A 171 -18.15 6.70 10.53
CA THR A 171 -17.71 7.37 9.30
C THR A 171 -16.37 8.05 9.54
N GLY A 172 -15.38 7.74 8.71
CA GLY A 172 -14.05 8.35 8.71
C GLY A 172 -13.81 9.23 7.49
N TYR A 173 -13.01 10.29 7.68
CA TYR A 173 -12.51 11.14 6.60
C TYR A 173 -10.98 11.24 6.70
N SER A 174 -10.31 11.09 5.57
CA SER A 174 -8.86 11.23 5.43
C SER A 174 -8.54 12.17 4.29
N TYR A 175 -7.53 13.00 4.49
CA TYR A 175 -7.06 14.01 3.54
C TYR A 175 -5.56 13.82 3.34
N ARG A 176 -5.11 13.81 2.09
CA ARG A 176 -3.70 13.69 1.71
C ARG A 176 -3.37 14.78 0.69
N ALA A 177 -2.21 15.43 0.85
CA ALA A 177 -1.70 16.50 -0.02
C ALA A 177 -0.22 16.27 -0.35
#